data_AF-A0A7J7X2D7-F1
#
_entry.id   AF-A0A7J7X2D7-F1
#
_cell.length_a   1.000
_cell.length_b   1.000
_cell.length_c   1.000
_cell.angle_alpha   90.00
_cell.angle_beta   90.00
_cell.angle_gamma   90.00
#
_symmetry.space_group_name_H-M   'P 1'
#
loop_
_entity.id
_entity.type
_entity.pdbx_description
1 polymer ?
#
loop_
_entity_poly.entity_id
_entity_poly.type
_entity_poly.pdbx_seq_one_letter_code
_entity_poly.pdbx_strand_id
1 'polypeptide(L)'
;MFEEPEWAEEASLAAGLGPVASRPRPAAACQVKVPLEDESIDVAVFCLSLMGTNIRDFLEEANRVLKPGGLLKVAEVSSRFEDVRAFLGAVTKLGFKIISKDLSNSHFFLFDFEKTGPPRVGPKAQLLGLKLQPCLYKRR
;
A
#
# COMPACT_ATOMS: atom_id res chain seq x y z
N MET A 1 7.31 19.24 36.83
CA MET A 1 6.98 18.33 37.94
C MET A 1 5.71 17.62 37.50
N PHE A 2 5.90 16.45 36.90
CA PHE A 2 4.86 15.62 36.31
C PHE A 2 5.05 14.28 37.01
N GLU A 3 4.11 13.94 37.88
CA GLU A 3 4.12 12.69 38.64
C GLU A 3 3.82 11.53 37.69
N GLU A 4 4.70 10.53 37.69
CA GLU A 4 4.56 9.29 36.94
C GLU A 4 3.50 8.40 37.61
N PRO A 5 2.46 7.92 36.88
CA PRO A 5 1.42 7.12 37.48
C PRO A 5 1.83 5.65 37.72
N GLU A 6 1.30 5.14 38.83
CA GLU A 6 1.59 3.91 39.57
C GLU A 6 1.06 2.62 38.89
N TRP A 7 1.41 2.39 37.63
CA TRP A 7 1.08 1.14 36.91
C TRP A 7 2.31 0.37 36.42
N ALA A 8 3.50 0.80 36.83
CA ALA A 8 4.77 0.15 36.45
C ALA A 8 5.09 -1.12 37.25
N GLU A 9 4.27 -1.53 38.23
CA GLU A 9 4.63 -2.59 39.18
C GLU A 9 3.65 -3.78 39.28
N GLU A 10 2.95 -4.14 38.21
CA GLU A 10 2.18 -5.39 38.16
C GLU A 10 2.33 -6.07 36.79
N ALA A 11 3.50 -6.64 36.56
CA ALA A 11 3.72 -7.63 35.50
C ALA A 11 4.85 -8.60 35.87
N SER A 12 4.73 -9.26 37.03
CA SER A 12 5.42 -10.52 37.28
C SER A 12 4.40 -11.64 37.42
N LEU A 13 4.20 -12.42 36.36
CA LEU A 13 4.01 -13.88 36.36
C LEU A 13 3.46 -14.38 35.01
N ALA A 14 4.37 -14.60 34.07
CA ALA A 14 4.20 -15.61 33.01
C ALA A 14 5.59 -16.11 32.59
N ALA A 15 6.20 -16.93 33.44
CA ALA A 15 7.34 -17.75 33.07
C ALA A 15 6.86 -18.82 32.07
N GLY A 16 7.26 -18.73 30.80
CA GLY A 16 6.92 -19.77 29.82
C GLY A 16 7.07 -19.46 28.33
N LEU A 17 7.67 -18.33 27.92
CA LEU A 17 7.96 -18.07 26.51
C LEU A 17 9.47 -17.95 26.33
N GLY A 18 10.07 -18.89 25.58
CA GLY A 18 11.45 -18.75 25.12
C GLY A 18 11.66 -17.45 24.34
N PRO A 19 12.92 -17.04 24.08
CA PRO A 19 13.19 -15.79 23.38
C PRO A 19 12.43 -15.80 22.05
N VAL A 20 11.45 -14.91 21.91
CA VAL A 20 10.90 -14.60 20.59
C VAL A 20 12.07 -14.04 19.82
N ALA A 21 12.68 -14.86 18.96
CA ALA A 21 13.76 -14.43 18.10
C ALA A 21 13.26 -13.16 17.38
N SER A 22 13.83 -12.02 17.74
CA SER A 22 13.56 -10.77 17.06
C SER A 22 14.05 -10.95 15.64
N ARG A 23 13.13 -11.35 14.73
CA ARG A 23 13.45 -11.41 13.31
C ARG A 23 13.98 -10.01 12.97
N PRO A 24 15.18 -9.90 12.37
CA PRO A 24 15.68 -8.60 11.97
C PRO A 24 14.59 -7.96 11.11
N ARG A 25 14.09 -6.80 11.54
CA ARG A 25 13.17 -6.02 10.71
C ARG A 25 13.91 -5.81 9.38
N PRO A 26 13.33 -6.22 8.23
CA PRO A 26 13.94 -5.95 6.94
C PRO A 26 14.32 -4.48 6.91
N ALA A 27 15.55 -4.18 6.52
CA ALA A 27 16.04 -2.81 6.44
C ALA A 27 15.01 -1.96 5.69
N ALA A 28 14.56 -0.89 6.33
CA ALA A 28 13.58 0.04 5.77
C ALA A 28 14.22 0.77 4.59
N ALA A 29 14.18 0.16 3.42
CA ALA A 29 14.56 0.77 2.17
C ALA A 29 13.30 0.86 1.31
N CYS A 30 13.07 2.03 0.68
CA CYS A 30 12.08 2.20 -0.39
C CYS A 30 12.52 1.40 -1.62
N GLN A 31 12.53 0.07 -1.52
CA GLN A 31 12.83 -0.82 -2.62
C GLN A 31 11.55 -0.98 -3.43
N VAL A 32 11.63 -0.53 -4.68
CA VAL A 32 10.59 -0.81 -5.69
C VAL A 32 10.45 -2.31 -5.90
N LYS A 33 11.56 -3.07 -5.83
CA LYS A 33 11.58 -4.51 -6.01
C LYS A 33 11.72 -5.22 -4.67
N VAL A 34 10.70 -5.97 -4.28
CA VAL A 34 10.66 -6.72 -3.03
C VAL A 34 11.29 -8.11 -3.21
N PRO A 35 11.91 -8.69 -2.16
CA PRO A 35 12.54 -10.01 -2.22
C PRO A 35 11.50 -11.14 -2.14
N LEU A 36 10.49 -11.09 -3.01
CA LEU A 36 9.44 -12.09 -3.16
C LEU A 36 9.44 -12.64 -4.58
N GLU A 37 9.07 -13.91 -4.72
CA GLU A 37 8.90 -14.56 -6.03
C GLU A 37 7.69 -14.00 -6.78
N ASP A 38 7.68 -14.19 -8.10
CA ASP A 38 6.53 -13.89 -8.93
C ASP A 38 5.33 -14.73 -8.48
N GLU A 39 4.13 -14.15 -8.48
CA GLU A 39 2.88 -14.86 -8.17
C GLU A 39 2.87 -15.61 -6.83
N SER A 40 3.52 -15.04 -5.81
CA SER A 40 3.69 -15.64 -4.49
C SER A 40 2.64 -15.21 -3.45
N ILE A 41 1.98 -14.06 -3.63
CA ILE A 41 1.05 -13.50 -2.65
C ILE A 41 -0.38 -13.43 -3.16
N ASP A 42 -1.34 -13.58 -2.24
CA ASP A 42 -2.77 -13.49 -2.54
C ASP A 42 -3.30 -12.04 -2.46
N VAL A 43 -2.70 -11.21 -1.62
CA VAL A 43 -3.15 -9.83 -1.36
C VAL A 43 -1.97 -8.86 -1.22
N ALA A 44 -2.03 -7.74 -1.95
CA ALA A 44 -1.12 -6.60 -1.83
C ALA A 44 -1.88 -5.38 -1.28
N VAL A 45 -1.29 -4.65 -0.34
CA VAL A 45 -1.93 -3.50 0.32
C VAL A 45 -1.01 -2.28 0.24
N PHE A 46 -1.51 -1.19 -0.33
CA PHE A 46 -0.91 0.14 -0.21
C PHE A 46 -1.81 1.00 0.67
N CYS A 47 -1.35 1.31 1.87
CA CYS A 47 -2.08 2.11 2.84
C CYS A 47 -1.32 3.40 3.12
N LEU A 48 -1.76 4.50 2.50
CA LEU A 48 -1.14 5.83 2.57
C LEU A 48 0.36 5.81 2.19
N SER A 49 0.73 4.92 1.27
CA SER A 49 2.12 4.58 0.96
C SER A 49 2.52 4.87 -0.49
N LEU A 50 1.58 5.25 -1.37
CA LEU A 50 1.88 5.64 -2.76
C LEU A 50 2.40 7.09 -2.82
N MET A 51 3.31 7.45 -1.92
CA MET A 51 3.83 8.81 -1.76
C MET A 51 5.04 9.09 -2.67
N GLY A 52 5.63 8.07 -3.29
CA GLY A 52 6.75 8.22 -4.22
C GLY A 52 6.34 8.75 -5.59
N THR A 53 7.29 9.30 -6.36
CA THR A 53 7.07 9.75 -7.75
C THR A 53 6.82 8.60 -8.72
N ASN A 54 7.19 7.37 -8.32
CA ASN A 54 7.19 6.18 -9.16
C ASN A 54 6.03 5.22 -8.81
N ILE A 55 4.81 5.74 -8.71
CA ILE A 55 3.61 4.93 -8.39
C ILE A 55 3.44 3.76 -9.34
N ARG A 56 3.79 3.97 -10.62
CA ARG A 56 3.81 2.91 -11.63
C ARG A 56 4.63 1.71 -11.18
N ASP A 57 5.88 1.93 -10.78
CA ASP A 57 6.81 0.84 -10.48
C ASP A 57 6.32 0.02 -9.27
N PHE A 58 5.73 0.68 -8.27
CA PHE A 58 5.13 0.00 -7.12
C PHE A 58 3.93 -0.88 -7.53
N LEU A 59 3.07 -0.38 -8.42
CA LEU A 59 1.91 -1.14 -8.89
C LEU A 59 2.31 -2.28 -9.83
N GLU A 60 3.34 -2.09 -10.65
CA GLU A 60 3.91 -3.15 -11.48
C GLU A 60 4.58 -4.23 -10.61
N GLU A 61 5.30 -3.85 -9.56
CA GLU A 61 5.84 -4.82 -8.60
C GLU A 61 4.73 -5.58 -7.88
N ALA A 62 3.68 -4.89 -7.43
CA ALA A 62 2.52 -5.54 -6.85
C ALA A 62 1.88 -6.53 -7.84
N ASN A 63 1.78 -6.18 -9.12
CA ASN A 63 1.31 -7.09 -10.16
C ASN A 63 2.22 -8.33 -10.28
N ARG A 64 3.55 -8.15 -10.27
CA ARG A 64 4.52 -9.24 -10.36
C ARG A 64 4.32 -10.26 -9.24
N VAL A 65 4.25 -9.81 -7.99
CA VAL A 65 4.17 -10.71 -6.83
C VAL A 65 2.77 -11.29 -6.60
N LEU A 66 1.71 -10.62 -7.06
CA LEU A 66 0.33 -11.11 -6.90
C LEU A 66 0.06 -12.35 -7.78
N LYS A 67 -0.64 -13.34 -7.23
CA LYS A 67 -1.20 -14.44 -8.04
C LYS A 67 -2.27 -13.94 -9.01
N PRO A 68 -2.52 -14.64 -10.13
CA PRO A 68 -3.70 -14.39 -10.96
C PRO A 68 -4.99 -14.45 -10.10
N GLY A 69 -5.86 -13.44 -10.20
CA GLY A 69 -7.03 -13.30 -9.34
C GLY A 69 -6.76 -12.77 -7.93
N GLY A 70 -5.50 -12.49 -7.58
CA GLY A 70 -5.13 -11.88 -6.31
C GLY A 70 -5.67 -10.45 -6.15
N LEU A 71 -5.74 -9.97 -4.90
CA LEU A 71 -6.33 -8.68 -4.55
C LEU A 71 -5.28 -7.59 -4.33
N LEU A 72 -5.51 -6.44 -4.93
CA LEU A 72 -4.78 -5.21 -4.64
C LEU A 72 -5.71 -4.24 -3.91
N LYS A 73 -5.33 -3.83 -2.70
CA LYS A 73 -6.04 -2.83 -1.91
C LYS A 73 -5.24 -1.54 -1.85
N VAL A 74 -5.88 -0.43 -2.20
CA VAL A 74 -5.26 0.90 -2.15
C VAL A 74 -6.10 1.80 -1.26
N ALA A 75 -5.51 2.32 -0.20
CA ALA A 75 -6.06 3.38 0.63
C ALA A 75 -5.16 4.62 0.50
N GLU A 76 -5.71 5.74 0.02
CA GLU A 76 -4.94 6.97 -0.22
C GLU A 76 -5.75 8.21 0.14
N VAL A 77 -5.05 9.29 0.50
CA VAL A 77 -5.70 10.55 0.91
C VAL A 77 -6.53 11.10 -0.25
N SER A 78 -7.80 11.42 0.01
CA SER A 78 -8.77 11.86 -1.00
C SER A 78 -8.29 13.07 -1.80
N SER A 79 -7.66 14.03 -1.11
CA SER A 79 -7.13 15.27 -1.71
C SER A 79 -6.00 15.05 -2.72
N ARG A 80 -5.43 13.84 -2.80
CA ARG A 80 -4.38 13.52 -3.76
C ARG A 80 -4.91 13.23 -5.17
N PHE A 81 -6.20 12.94 -5.28
CA PHE A 81 -6.83 12.56 -6.54
C PHE A 81 -7.45 13.78 -7.21
N GLU A 82 -6.85 14.24 -8.32
CA GLU A 82 -7.50 15.24 -9.19
C GLU A 82 -8.63 14.59 -10.01
N ASP A 83 -8.36 13.42 -10.59
CA ASP A 83 -9.34 12.64 -11.33
C ASP A 83 -9.23 11.16 -10.95
N VAL A 84 -10.16 10.71 -10.10
CA VAL A 84 -10.26 9.31 -9.69
C VAL A 84 -10.47 8.39 -10.89
N ARG A 85 -11.22 8.81 -11.93
CA ARG A 85 -11.44 7.96 -13.12
C ARG A 85 -10.14 7.78 -13.90
N ALA A 86 -9.34 8.84 -14.03
CA ALA A 86 -8.03 8.75 -14.67
C ALA A 86 -7.11 7.78 -13.91
N PHE A 87 -7.11 7.83 -12.57
CA PHE A 87 -6.40 6.87 -11.73
C PHE A 87 -6.87 5.43 -11.96
N LEU A 88 -8.18 5.17 -11.87
CA LEU A 88 -8.75 3.84 -12.11
C LEU A 88 -8.42 3.30 -13.50
N GLY A 89 -8.49 4.15 -14.53
CA GLY A 89 -8.13 3.78 -15.90
C GLY A 89 -6.65 3.45 -16.06
N ALA A 90 -5.77 4.15 -15.35
CA ALA A 90 -4.34 3.88 -15.36
C ALA A 90 -4.00 2.56 -14.62
N VAL A 91 -4.60 2.31 -13.46
CA VAL A 91 -4.46 1.04 -12.74
C VAL A 91 -5.00 -0.13 -13.57
N THR A 92 -6.08 0.10 -14.32
CA THR A 92 -6.62 -0.92 -15.25
C THR A 92 -5.64 -1.30 -16.34
N LYS A 93 -4.92 -0.31 -16.90
CA LYS A 93 -3.85 -0.54 -17.90
C LYS A 93 -2.68 -1.34 -17.34
N LEU A 94 -2.49 -1.34 -16.02
CA LEU A 94 -1.48 -2.15 -15.33
C LEU A 94 -1.97 -3.58 -15.01
N GLY A 95 -3.08 -4.04 -15.60
CA GLY A 95 -3.52 -5.42 -15.48
C GLY A 95 -4.47 -5.69 -14.31
N PHE A 96 -5.01 -4.64 -13.70
CA PHE A 96 -5.98 -4.75 -12.60
C PHE A 96 -7.40 -4.45 -13.07
N LYS A 97 -8.41 -4.90 -12.32
CA LYS A 97 -9.82 -4.57 -12.52
C LYS A 97 -10.41 -4.11 -11.20
N ILE A 98 -11.10 -2.97 -11.21
CA ILE A 98 -11.77 -2.47 -10.01
C ILE A 98 -12.93 -3.40 -9.62
N ILE A 99 -12.94 -3.84 -8.36
CA ILE A 99 -14.04 -4.59 -7.74
C ILE A 99 -14.96 -3.61 -7.03
N SER A 100 -14.39 -2.78 -6.15
CA SER A 100 -15.13 -1.82 -5.35
C SER A 100 -14.32 -0.55 -5.11
N LYS A 101 -15.00 0.56 -4.85
CA LYS A 101 -14.41 1.81 -4.42
C LYS A 101 -15.28 2.42 -3.34
N ASP A 102 -14.66 2.83 -2.24
CA ASP A 102 -15.30 3.59 -1.18
C ASP A 102 -14.73 5.00 -1.16
N LEU A 103 -15.60 5.95 -1.48
CA LEU A 103 -15.31 7.38 -1.52
C LEU A 103 -16.13 8.14 -0.46
N SER A 104 -16.77 7.43 0.48
CA SER A 104 -17.67 8.03 1.48
C SER A 104 -16.90 8.81 2.55
N ASN A 105 -15.66 8.40 2.84
CA ASN A 105 -14.81 9.08 3.80
C ASN A 105 -14.23 10.38 3.23
N SER A 106 -14.24 11.44 4.03
CA SER A 106 -13.75 12.77 3.63
C SER A 106 -12.23 12.83 3.45
N HIS A 107 -11.47 11.97 4.14
CA HIS A 107 -10.02 12.04 4.23
C HIS A 107 -9.30 11.02 3.37
N PHE A 108 -9.84 9.81 3.20
CA PHE A 108 -9.19 8.75 2.45
C PHE A 108 -10.18 8.01 1.56
N PHE A 109 -9.70 7.56 0.41
CA PHE A 109 -10.44 6.71 -0.51
C PHE A 109 -9.87 5.30 -0.48
N LEU A 110 -10.75 4.31 -0.52
CA LEU A 110 -10.38 2.90 -0.62
C LEU A 110 -10.76 2.35 -1.98
N PHE A 111 -9.88 1.55 -2.55
CA PHE A 111 -10.08 0.86 -3.80
C PHE A 111 -9.65 -0.59 -3.67
N ASP A 112 -10.53 -1.50 -4.06
CA ASP A 112 -10.22 -2.92 -4.18
C ASP A 112 -10.15 -3.30 -5.65
N PHE A 113 -9.04 -3.90 -6.06
CA PHE A 113 -8.83 -4.39 -7.40
C PHE A 113 -8.49 -5.88 -7.41
N GLU A 114 -8.81 -6.54 -8.52
CA GLU A 114 -8.41 -7.90 -8.85
C GLU A 114 -7.30 -7.88 -9.90
N LYS A 115 -6.26 -8.70 -9.75
CA LYS A 115 -5.26 -8.93 -10.81
C LYS A 115 -5.89 -9.78 -11.93
N THR A 116 -6.00 -9.18 -13.11
CA THR A 116 -6.53 -9.86 -14.32
C THR A 116 -5.44 -10.37 -15.26
N GLY A 117 -4.19 -9.92 -15.09
CA GLY A 117 -3.08 -10.31 -15.94
C GLY A 117 -1.91 -9.32 -15.84
N PRO A 118 -0.90 -9.46 -16.71
CA PRO A 118 0.23 -8.55 -16.74
C PRO A 118 -0.18 -7.15 -17.25
N PRO A 119 0.66 -6.12 -17.01
CA PRO A 119 0.45 -4.78 -17.57
C PRO A 119 0.26 -4.81 -19.10
N ARG A 120 -0.76 -4.11 -19.59
CA ARG A 120 -1.13 -4.06 -21.03
C ARG A 120 -0.46 -2.91 -21.78
N VAL A 121 0.41 -2.17 -21.12
CA VAL A 121 1.09 -1.00 -21.67
C VAL A 121 2.59 -1.23 -21.67
N GLY A 122 3.27 -0.72 -22.71
CA GLY A 122 4.72 -0.84 -22.80
C GLY A 122 5.44 -0.10 -21.66
N PRO A 123 6.71 -0.45 -21.36
CA PRO A 123 7.50 0.15 -20.27
C PRO A 123 7.62 1.68 -20.34
N LYS A 124 7.55 2.25 -21.56
CA LYS A 124 7.68 3.70 -21.81
C LYS A 124 6.36 4.46 -21.91
N ALA A 125 5.22 3.77 -21.81
CA ALA A 125 3.91 4.41 -21.92
C ALA A 125 3.66 5.37 -20.74
N GLN A 126 3.30 6.62 -21.00
CA GLN A 126 2.98 7.56 -19.94
C GLN A 126 1.57 7.29 -19.38
N LEU A 127 1.48 7.03 -18.08
CA LEU A 127 0.23 6.84 -17.35
C LEU A 127 -0.05 8.07 -16.49
N LEU A 128 -0.53 9.16 -17.11
CA LEU A 128 -0.79 10.44 -16.43
C LEU A 128 -1.74 10.29 -15.23
N GLY A 129 -2.68 9.34 -15.28
CA GLY A 129 -3.60 9.04 -14.17
C GLY A 129 -2.93 8.50 -12.90
N LEU A 130 -1.66 8.10 -12.95
CA LEU A 130 -0.90 7.69 -11.77
C LEU A 130 -0.17 8.86 -11.09
N LYS A 131 -0.26 10.08 -11.64
CA LYS A 131 0.33 11.26 -11.00
C LYS A 131 -0.63 11.78 -9.93
N LEU A 132 -0.37 11.42 -8.67
CA LEU A 132 -1.13 11.90 -7.52
C LEU A 132 -0.54 13.18 -6.96
N GLN A 133 -1.39 14.07 -6.43
CA GLN A 133 -0.94 15.28 -5.76
C GLN A 133 -0.22 14.97 -4.44
N PRO A 134 0.73 15.81 -4.00
CA PRO A 134 1.37 15.65 -2.70
C PRO A 134 0.36 15.69 -1.54
N CYS A 135 0.60 14.93 -0.48
CA CYS A 135 -0.12 15.10 0.78
C CYS A 135 0.36 16.37 1.49
N LEU A 136 -0.45 17.43 1.46
CA LEU A 136 -0.21 18.62 2.27
C LEU A 136 -0.97 18.50 3.58
N TYR A 137 -0.25 18.28 4.68
CA TYR A 137 -0.84 18.28 6.02
C TYR A 137 -1.04 19.71 6.52
N LYS A 138 -2.23 19.99 7.07
CA LYS A 138 -2.51 21.28 7.73
C LYS A 138 -1.62 21.44 8.97
N ARG A 139 -1.16 22.67 9.24
CA ARG A 139 -0.42 22.98 10.48
C ARG A 139 -1.34 22.73 11.68
N ARG A 140 -0.78 22.12 12.72
CA ARG A 140 -1.45 21.85 14.00
C ARG A 140 -1.46 23.10 14.86
#